data_AF-A0A963QRB3-F1
#
_entry.id   AF-A0A963QRB3-F1
#
_cell.length_a   1.000
_cell.length_b   1.000
_cell.length_c   1.000
_cell.angle_alpha   90.00
_cell.angle_beta   90.00
_cell.angle_gamma   90.00
#
_symmetry.space_group_name_H-M   'P 1'
#
loop_
_entity.id
_entity.type
_entity.pdbx_description
1 polymer ?
#
loop_
_entity_poly.entity_id
_entity_poly.type
_entity_poly.pdbx_seq_one_letter_code
_entity_poly.pdbx_strand_id
1 'polypeptide(L)'
;MRTSITHPLQIAEIKVAPGYGRVGVTFCPGKKQPHAATGAWDRDLGLDLDTIERWGAALVVTLLEDHEIAALDVSALRAEVEARHMAWRHFPMIDGSADAINAGAWSVIGPECHALLRDGFNVLVHCKGGLGRAGTIAVELLVELGMFVERAIELVREARPGAIETKCQELYLWRARSCGEDLPDCAEESIVDRALGAMLGLAIGDALGTTLEFSARDTRPRLINMLGGGPFALKSGQWTDDTAMALALMESLTRNANFDEADLMTRFVAWHEQGTYSCTGSCFDIGGTVREALRRYKASGNPIAGATDPMSAGNGSLMRLAPVAIRHWRERSVMRDVAARQSRTTHGAPEAVDACVAFAELLADAIEGRPRSQVMRPRDYPWAGNIAPIMAGSWRGKCRDAVHASGYVAHSLEAALWCVGRTSNFSDAVLLAANLGEDADTTAAITGQLAGALYGRDGIPPEWRNKLAWADKFEDLVSKALEWDAQDD
;
A
#
# COMPACT_ATOMS: atom_id res chain seq x y z
N MET A 1 -22.17 20.14 -30.35
CA MET A 1 -20.86 19.80 -29.73
C MET A 1 -21.15 19.03 -28.46
N ARG A 2 -20.48 17.89 -28.24
CA ARG A 2 -20.67 17.03 -27.07
C ARG A 2 -19.64 17.36 -26.01
N THR A 3 -20.08 17.61 -24.79
CA THR A 3 -19.26 18.04 -23.65
C THR A 3 -19.42 17.08 -22.47
N SER A 4 -18.59 17.20 -21.43
CA SER A 4 -18.71 16.40 -20.20
C SER A 4 -20.03 16.65 -19.46
N ILE A 5 -20.72 17.76 -19.71
CA ILE A 5 -22.01 18.10 -19.12
C ILE A 5 -23.16 17.53 -19.95
N THR A 6 -23.15 17.77 -21.27
CA THR A 6 -24.24 17.34 -22.16
C THR A 6 -24.23 15.84 -22.42
N HIS A 7 -23.05 15.23 -22.36
CA HIS A 7 -22.83 13.81 -22.57
C HIS A 7 -21.85 13.31 -21.49
N PRO A 8 -22.30 13.12 -20.24
CA PRO A 8 -21.43 12.70 -19.13
C PRO A 8 -20.64 11.44 -19.46
N LEU A 9 -19.41 11.35 -18.95
CA LEU A 9 -18.55 10.18 -19.15
C LEU A 9 -19.27 8.93 -18.65
N GLN A 10 -19.35 7.90 -19.49
CA GLN A 10 -19.96 6.61 -19.14
C GLN A 10 -18.86 5.57 -19.03
N ILE A 11 -18.77 4.89 -17.90
CA ILE A 11 -17.83 3.79 -17.65
C ILE A 11 -18.63 2.49 -17.78
N ALA A 12 -18.29 1.67 -18.78
CA ALA A 12 -18.83 0.33 -18.90
C ALA A 12 -18.14 -0.57 -17.87
N GLU A 13 -18.90 -1.06 -16.89
CA GLU A 13 -18.35 -1.87 -15.81
C GLU A 13 -18.43 -3.37 -16.13
N ILE A 14 -17.32 -4.07 -15.99
CA ILE A 14 -17.25 -5.53 -16.05
C ILE A 14 -16.77 -6.08 -14.71
N LYS A 15 -17.56 -6.98 -14.13
CA LYS A 15 -17.20 -7.67 -12.88
C LYS A 15 -16.33 -8.87 -13.21
N VAL A 16 -15.19 -8.99 -12.51
CA VAL A 16 -14.27 -10.13 -12.68
C VAL A 16 -14.81 -11.36 -11.96
N ALA A 17 -14.97 -11.26 -10.64
CA ALA A 17 -15.46 -12.32 -9.75
C ALA A 17 -15.98 -11.70 -8.43
N PRO A 18 -16.73 -12.43 -7.58
CA PRO A 18 -17.09 -11.95 -6.25
C PRO A 18 -15.86 -11.56 -5.42
N GLY A 19 -15.90 -10.40 -4.75
CA GLY A 19 -14.80 -9.89 -3.93
C GLY A 19 -13.67 -9.20 -4.70
N TYR A 20 -13.67 -9.28 -6.03
CA TYR A 20 -12.70 -8.59 -6.88
C TYR A 20 -13.20 -7.18 -7.23
N GLY A 21 -12.28 -6.32 -7.60
CA GLY A 21 -12.57 -5.04 -8.25
C GLY A 21 -13.17 -5.23 -9.64
N ARG A 22 -13.53 -4.11 -10.25
CA ARG A 22 -14.15 -4.05 -11.58
C ARG A 22 -13.17 -3.53 -12.62
N VAL A 23 -13.30 -4.04 -13.84
CA VAL A 23 -12.68 -3.44 -15.02
C VAL A 23 -13.65 -2.44 -15.61
N GLY A 24 -13.23 -1.19 -15.76
CA GLY A 24 -14.02 -0.12 -16.36
C GLY A 24 -13.51 0.19 -17.76
N VAL A 25 -14.40 0.29 -18.74
CA VAL A 25 -14.05 0.67 -20.11
C VAL A 25 -14.73 1.98 -20.49
N THR A 26 -13.95 2.95 -20.96
CA THR A 26 -14.47 4.22 -21.44
C THR A 26 -13.69 4.76 -22.64
N PHE A 27 -14.24 5.78 -23.30
CA PHE A 27 -13.49 6.57 -24.27
C PHE A 27 -12.57 7.58 -23.56
N CYS A 28 -11.61 8.15 -24.29
CA CYS A 28 -10.61 9.05 -23.72
C CYS A 28 -11.25 10.22 -22.92
N PRO A 29 -10.95 10.34 -21.61
CA PRO A 29 -11.43 11.46 -20.79
C PRO A 29 -10.81 12.77 -21.27
N GLY A 30 -11.59 13.85 -21.24
CA GLY A 30 -11.14 15.18 -21.66
C GLY A 30 -10.93 15.37 -23.16
N LYS A 31 -11.22 14.35 -23.99
CA LYS A 31 -10.93 14.42 -25.42
C LYS A 31 -11.59 15.63 -26.11
N LYS A 32 -10.81 16.34 -26.91
CA LYS A 32 -11.27 17.34 -27.87
C LYS A 32 -11.11 16.80 -29.28
N GLN A 33 -12.22 16.68 -29.99
CA GLN A 33 -12.23 16.07 -31.32
C GLN A 33 -13.32 16.72 -32.18
N PRO A 34 -12.99 17.75 -33.00
CA PRO A 34 -13.99 18.47 -33.79
C PRO A 34 -14.63 17.61 -34.89
N HIS A 35 -13.89 16.63 -35.40
CA HIS A 35 -14.36 15.70 -36.43
C HIS A 35 -14.28 14.26 -35.93
N ALA A 36 -15.42 13.70 -35.52
CA ALA A 36 -15.58 12.31 -35.14
C ALA A 36 -16.83 11.72 -35.80
N ALA A 37 -16.86 10.42 -36.03
CA ALA A 37 -18.04 9.72 -36.57
C ALA A 37 -19.30 9.91 -35.72
N THR A 38 -19.13 10.17 -34.41
CA THR A 38 -20.21 10.42 -33.46
C THR A 38 -20.54 11.91 -33.29
N GLY A 39 -19.94 12.81 -34.07
CA GLY A 39 -20.06 14.25 -33.95
C GLY A 39 -18.94 14.90 -33.12
N ALA A 40 -18.87 16.23 -33.16
CA ALA A 40 -17.80 16.99 -32.51
C ALA A 40 -17.81 16.87 -30.96
N TRP A 41 -16.63 16.70 -30.36
CA TRP A 41 -16.39 16.61 -28.92
C TRP A 41 -15.52 17.78 -28.44
N ASP A 42 -15.89 18.33 -27.29
CA ASP A 42 -15.11 19.32 -26.53
C ASP A 42 -15.36 19.05 -25.04
N ARG A 43 -14.56 18.14 -24.48
CA ARG A 43 -14.75 17.62 -23.13
C ARG A 43 -13.81 18.31 -22.15
N ASP A 44 -14.23 18.33 -20.90
CA ASP A 44 -13.42 18.82 -19.80
C ASP A 44 -12.69 17.63 -19.15
N LEU A 45 -11.37 17.71 -19.09
CA LEU A 45 -10.53 16.65 -18.54
C LEU A 45 -10.77 16.47 -17.03
N GLY A 46 -10.90 17.57 -16.29
CA GLY A 46 -11.12 17.53 -14.84
C GLY A 46 -12.44 16.86 -14.48
N LEU A 47 -13.55 17.29 -15.09
CA LEU A 47 -14.88 16.71 -14.83
C LEU A 47 -14.96 15.21 -15.16
N ASP A 48 -14.27 14.79 -16.21
CA ASP A 48 -14.18 13.38 -16.59
C ASP A 48 -13.37 12.57 -15.58
N LEU A 49 -12.24 13.10 -15.13
CA LEU A 49 -11.39 12.45 -14.14
C LEU A 49 -12.03 12.43 -12.75
N ASP A 50 -12.79 13.45 -12.35
CA ASP A 50 -13.61 13.44 -11.13
C ASP A 50 -14.67 12.33 -11.19
N THR A 51 -15.19 12.04 -12.39
CA THR A 51 -16.13 10.92 -12.59
C THR A 51 -15.44 9.57 -12.44
N ILE A 52 -14.21 9.44 -12.93
CA ILE A 52 -13.39 8.24 -12.79
C ILE A 52 -12.95 8.01 -11.33
N GLU A 53 -12.59 9.08 -10.63
CA GLU A 53 -12.24 9.05 -9.21
C GLU A 53 -13.45 8.64 -8.35
N ARG A 54 -14.62 9.26 -8.56
CA ARG A 54 -15.87 8.87 -7.87
C ARG A 54 -16.29 7.43 -8.15
N TRP A 55 -15.95 6.91 -9.32
CA TRP A 55 -16.16 5.50 -9.65
C TRP A 55 -15.24 4.55 -8.85
N GLY A 56 -14.20 5.11 -8.22
CA GLY A 56 -13.28 4.39 -7.35
C GLY A 56 -12.13 3.74 -8.11
N ALA A 57 -11.68 4.33 -9.22
CA ALA A 57 -10.49 3.84 -9.91
C ALA A 57 -9.25 3.93 -9.00
N ALA A 58 -8.49 2.84 -8.94
CA ALA A 58 -7.14 2.83 -8.37
C ALA A 58 -6.10 3.08 -9.47
N LEU A 59 -6.35 2.57 -10.68
CA LEU A 59 -5.45 2.65 -11.82
C LEU A 59 -6.19 3.05 -13.09
N VAL A 60 -5.59 3.94 -13.88
CA VAL A 60 -6.02 4.33 -15.23
C VAL A 60 -4.96 3.89 -16.23
N VAL A 61 -5.34 3.00 -17.16
CA VAL A 61 -4.52 2.52 -18.27
C VAL A 61 -4.90 3.25 -19.54
N THR A 62 -3.96 4.04 -20.07
CA THR A 62 -4.12 4.80 -21.31
C THR A 62 -3.51 4.03 -22.48
N LEU A 63 -4.34 3.69 -23.48
CA LEU A 63 -3.92 2.92 -24.65
C LEU A 63 -3.60 3.77 -25.89
N LEU A 64 -3.67 5.09 -25.74
CA LEU A 64 -3.42 6.05 -26.82
C LEU A 64 -1.94 6.12 -27.17
N GLU A 65 -1.61 6.31 -28.44
CA GLU A 65 -0.28 6.71 -28.87
C GLU A 65 -0.01 8.19 -28.52
N ASP A 66 1.25 8.59 -28.40
CA ASP A 66 1.63 9.96 -28.03
C ASP A 66 1.03 11.01 -28.97
N HIS A 67 1.02 10.72 -30.27
CA HIS A 67 0.45 11.60 -31.27
C HIS A 67 -1.08 11.75 -31.10
N GLU A 68 -1.77 10.73 -30.60
CA GLU A 68 -3.21 10.79 -30.30
C GLU A 68 -3.48 11.61 -29.04
N ILE A 69 -2.65 11.48 -28.01
CA ILE A 69 -2.73 12.31 -26.79
C ILE A 69 -2.64 13.79 -27.15
N ALA A 70 -1.68 14.15 -28.01
CA ALA A 70 -1.53 15.50 -28.53
C ALA A 70 -2.73 15.93 -29.39
N ALA A 71 -3.17 15.08 -30.32
CA ALA A 71 -4.28 15.39 -31.22
C ALA A 71 -5.64 15.55 -30.52
N LEU A 72 -5.83 14.91 -29.36
CA LEU A 72 -7.05 15.01 -28.55
C LEU A 72 -6.97 16.12 -27.48
N ASP A 73 -5.87 16.88 -27.41
CA ASP A 73 -5.62 17.94 -26.43
C ASP A 73 -5.71 17.46 -24.97
N VAL A 74 -5.10 16.31 -24.67
CA VAL A 74 -5.11 15.66 -23.34
C VAL A 74 -3.70 15.40 -22.81
N SER A 75 -2.71 16.23 -23.16
CA SER A 75 -1.32 16.09 -22.69
C SER A 75 -1.17 16.19 -21.16
N ALA A 76 -2.13 16.83 -20.47
CA ALA A 76 -2.16 16.92 -19.01
C ALA A 76 -2.71 15.66 -18.30
N LEU A 77 -3.16 14.64 -19.06
CA LEU A 77 -3.87 13.47 -18.52
C LEU A 77 -3.13 12.78 -17.37
N ARG A 78 -1.84 12.51 -17.52
CA ARG A 78 -1.04 11.88 -16.46
C ARG A 78 -1.06 12.68 -15.16
N ALA A 79 -0.72 13.97 -15.26
CA ALA A 79 -0.61 14.84 -14.09
C ALA A 79 -1.96 14.98 -13.37
N GLU A 80 -3.06 15.09 -14.12
CA GLU A 80 -4.41 15.22 -13.57
C GLU A 80 -4.94 13.91 -12.94
N VAL A 81 -4.55 12.74 -13.47
CA VAL A 81 -4.84 11.44 -12.86
C VAL A 81 -4.08 11.30 -11.53
N GLU A 82 -2.78 11.60 -11.53
CA GLU A 82 -1.93 11.51 -10.34
C GLU A 82 -2.32 12.55 -9.26
N ALA A 83 -2.82 13.73 -9.66
CA ALA A 83 -3.34 14.75 -8.74
C ALA A 83 -4.58 14.30 -7.95
N ARG A 84 -5.30 13.30 -8.46
CA ARG A 84 -6.46 12.65 -7.80
C ARG A 84 -6.07 11.35 -7.09
N HIS A 85 -4.78 11.14 -6.83
CA HIS A 85 -4.26 9.94 -6.16
C HIS A 85 -4.70 8.62 -6.82
N MET A 86 -4.81 8.63 -8.15
CA MET A 86 -4.98 7.44 -8.98
C MET A 86 -3.66 7.14 -9.69
N ALA A 87 -3.32 5.86 -9.84
CA ALA A 87 -2.17 5.46 -10.63
C ALA A 87 -2.46 5.67 -12.13
N TRP A 88 -1.43 6.02 -12.89
CA TRP A 88 -1.49 6.13 -14.34
C TRP A 88 -0.45 5.21 -15.00
N ARG A 89 -0.88 4.46 -16.01
CA ARG A 89 0.01 3.63 -16.84
C ARG A 89 -0.28 3.86 -18.31
N HIS A 90 0.79 4.01 -19.09
CA HIS A 90 0.73 4.22 -20.53
C HIS A 90 1.09 2.93 -21.24
N PHE A 91 0.14 2.39 -22.01
CA PHE A 91 0.33 1.18 -22.80
C PHE A 91 -0.13 1.43 -24.24
N PRO A 92 0.63 2.21 -25.03
CA PRO A 92 0.21 2.65 -26.36
C PRO A 92 0.02 1.46 -27.31
N MET A 93 -1.18 1.37 -27.91
CA MET A 93 -1.54 0.36 -28.89
C MET A 93 -1.94 1.00 -30.22
N ILE A 94 -1.55 0.36 -31.31
CA ILE A 94 -1.87 0.80 -32.68
C ILE A 94 -3.40 0.73 -32.89
N ASP A 95 -3.99 1.83 -33.35
CA ASP A 95 -5.44 1.90 -33.54
C ASP A 95 -5.94 0.86 -34.57
N GLY A 96 -7.05 0.20 -34.25
CA GLY A 96 -7.61 -0.90 -35.06
C GLY A 96 -6.85 -2.23 -35.00
N SER A 97 -5.67 -2.29 -34.38
CA SER A 97 -4.90 -3.52 -34.16
C SER A 97 -5.06 -4.06 -32.73
N ALA A 98 -4.40 -5.19 -32.46
CA ALA A 98 -4.06 -5.68 -31.13
C ALA A 98 -2.58 -5.44 -30.77
N ASP A 99 -1.79 -4.90 -31.69
CA ASP A 99 -0.36 -4.69 -31.49
C ASP A 99 -0.09 -3.46 -30.62
N ALA A 100 0.70 -3.66 -29.57
CA ALA A 100 1.25 -2.59 -28.74
C ALA A 100 2.57 -2.07 -29.33
N ILE A 101 2.82 -0.75 -29.21
CA ILE A 101 4.09 -0.13 -29.59
C ILE A 101 5.25 -0.75 -28.79
N ASN A 102 5.00 -1.07 -27.51
CA ASN A 102 5.90 -1.84 -26.67
C ASN A 102 5.12 -2.95 -25.95
N ALA A 103 5.00 -4.11 -26.60
CA ALA A 103 4.31 -5.28 -26.03
C ALA A 103 4.94 -5.74 -24.70
N GLY A 104 6.25 -5.53 -24.49
CA GLY A 104 6.94 -5.90 -23.26
C GLY A 104 6.46 -5.13 -22.03
N ALA A 105 5.85 -3.95 -22.19
CA ALA A 105 5.32 -3.19 -21.05
C ALA A 105 4.14 -3.90 -20.34
N TRP A 106 3.43 -4.80 -21.03
CA TRP A 106 2.31 -5.53 -20.45
C TRP A 106 2.75 -6.50 -19.35
N SER A 107 3.98 -7.02 -19.40
CA SER A 107 4.52 -7.90 -18.34
C SER A 107 4.68 -7.20 -16.98
N VAL A 108 4.53 -5.87 -16.94
CA VAL A 108 4.53 -5.08 -15.69
C VAL A 108 3.11 -4.57 -15.39
N ILE A 109 2.44 -4.01 -16.40
CA ILE A 109 1.10 -3.39 -16.22
C ILE A 109 0.02 -4.44 -15.94
N GLY A 110 0.06 -5.59 -16.61
CA GLY A 110 -0.91 -6.68 -16.43
C GLY A 110 -0.90 -7.20 -14.98
N PRO A 111 0.24 -7.67 -14.45
CA PRO A 111 0.35 -8.11 -13.05
C PRO A 111 -0.10 -7.07 -12.02
N GLU A 112 0.19 -5.79 -12.25
CA GLU A 112 -0.31 -4.69 -11.42
C GLU A 112 -1.85 -4.61 -11.45
N CYS A 113 -2.46 -4.66 -12.64
CA CYS A 113 -3.91 -4.69 -12.77
C CYS A 113 -4.51 -5.89 -12.02
N HIS A 114 -3.89 -7.06 -12.13
CA HIS A 114 -4.34 -8.28 -11.44
C HIS A 114 -4.29 -8.15 -9.92
N ALA A 115 -3.21 -7.59 -9.37
CA ALA A 115 -3.07 -7.36 -7.93
C ALA A 115 -4.18 -6.44 -7.42
N LEU A 116 -4.41 -5.30 -8.09
CA LEU A 116 -5.46 -4.34 -7.72
C LEU A 116 -6.86 -4.98 -7.79
N LEU A 117 -7.16 -5.72 -8.86
CA LEU A 117 -8.45 -6.38 -9.03
C LEU A 117 -8.66 -7.47 -7.96
N ARG A 118 -7.65 -8.30 -7.65
CA ARG A 118 -7.71 -9.27 -6.55
C ARG A 118 -7.90 -8.60 -5.19
N ASP A 119 -7.36 -7.41 -5.01
CA ASP A 119 -7.49 -6.61 -3.78
C ASP A 119 -8.80 -5.80 -3.67
N GLY A 120 -9.71 -5.96 -4.64
CA GLY A 120 -11.03 -5.33 -4.62
C GLY A 120 -11.06 -3.93 -5.25
N PHE A 121 -9.96 -3.48 -5.87
CA PHE A 121 -9.83 -2.15 -6.45
C PHE A 121 -10.09 -2.13 -7.94
N ASN A 122 -10.68 -1.04 -8.41
CA ASN A 122 -11.11 -0.92 -9.80
C ASN A 122 -9.96 -0.44 -10.71
N VAL A 123 -9.92 -1.00 -11.92
CA VAL A 123 -8.98 -0.61 -12.98
C VAL A 123 -9.77 -0.05 -14.15
N LEU A 124 -9.44 1.16 -14.59
CA LEU A 124 -10.03 1.78 -15.77
C LEU A 124 -9.10 1.62 -16.97
N VAL A 125 -9.62 1.17 -18.10
CA VAL A 125 -8.92 1.08 -19.37
C VAL A 125 -9.62 1.99 -20.38
N HIS A 126 -8.84 2.81 -21.09
CA HIS A 126 -9.41 3.64 -22.15
C HIS A 126 -8.50 3.72 -23.40
N CYS A 127 -9.14 3.97 -24.54
CA CYS A 127 -8.49 4.36 -25.78
C CYS A 127 -9.25 5.56 -26.37
N LYS A 128 -9.09 5.85 -27.67
CA LYS A 128 -9.78 6.98 -28.31
C LYS A 128 -11.30 6.88 -28.25
N GLY A 129 -11.85 5.72 -28.66
CA GLY A 129 -13.28 5.44 -28.70
C GLY A 129 -13.81 4.59 -27.53
N GLY A 130 -12.93 3.91 -26.80
CA GLY A 130 -13.31 2.97 -25.74
C GLY A 130 -14.06 1.74 -26.28
N LEU A 131 -13.66 1.22 -27.45
CA LEU A 131 -14.29 0.08 -28.12
C LEU A 131 -13.27 -1.01 -28.46
N GLY A 132 -12.42 -0.81 -29.48
CA GLY A 132 -11.43 -1.79 -29.94
C GLY A 132 -10.35 -2.07 -28.91
N ARG A 133 -9.30 -1.23 -28.87
CA ARG A 133 -8.14 -1.40 -27.96
C ARG A 133 -8.55 -1.61 -26.49
N ALA A 134 -9.41 -0.75 -25.97
CA ALA A 134 -9.85 -0.83 -24.58
C ALA A 134 -10.69 -2.08 -24.29
N GLY A 135 -11.54 -2.50 -25.23
CA GLY A 135 -12.28 -3.76 -25.12
C GLY A 135 -11.37 -4.98 -25.16
N THR A 136 -10.36 -4.98 -26.04
CA THR A 136 -9.35 -6.04 -26.13
C THR A 136 -8.63 -6.21 -24.80
N ILE A 137 -8.08 -5.14 -24.23
CA ILE A 137 -7.37 -5.21 -22.94
C ILE A 137 -8.29 -5.59 -21.79
N ALA A 138 -9.55 -5.13 -21.80
CA ALA A 138 -10.52 -5.57 -20.80
C ALA A 138 -10.78 -7.08 -20.86
N VAL A 139 -10.86 -7.69 -22.06
CA VAL A 139 -10.96 -9.15 -22.20
C VAL A 139 -9.69 -9.84 -21.74
N GLU A 140 -8.52 -9.33 -22.13
CA GLU A 140 -7.22 -9.89 -21.74
C GLU A 140 -7.09 -10.00 -20.22
N LEU A 141 -7.39 -8.93 -19.48
CA LEU A 141 -7.39 -8.93 -18.00
C LEU A 141 -8.33 -9.99 -17.41
N LEU A 142 -9.52 -10.18 -17.99
CA LEU A 142 -10.48 -11.18 -17.50
C LEU A 142 -9.97 -12.61 -17.75
N VAL A 143 -9.38 -12.85 -18.92
CA VAL A 143 -8.81 -14.16 -19.29
C VAL A 143 -7.59 -14.48 -18.44
N GLU A 144 -6.71 -13.51 -18.23
CA GLU A 144 -5.54 -13.61 -17.37
C GLU A 144 -5.93 -13.97 -15.93
N LEU A 145 -7.05 -13.42 -15.43
CA LEU A 145 -7.64 -13.76 -14.13
C LEU A 145 -8.46 -15.08 -14.11
N GLY A 146 -8.44 -15.85 -15.20
CA GLY A 146 -8.98 -17.21 -15.25
C GLY A 146 -10.36 -17.35 -15.90
N MET A 147 -10.92 -16.28 -16.49
CA MET A 147 -12.18 -16.36 -17.23
C MET A 147 -11.97 -17.00 -18.61
N PHE A 148 -12.92 -17.82 -19.07
CA PHE A 148 -12.91 -18.31 -20.44
C PHE A 148 -13.06 -17.16 -21.44
N VAL A 149 -12.26 -17.18 -22.51
CA VAL A 149 -12.18 -16.09 -23.50
C VAL A 149 -13.53 -15.79 -24.15
N GLU A 150 -14.33 -16.81 -24.43
CA GLU A 150 -15.68 -16.66 -24.99
C GLU A 150 -16.57 -15.85 -24.05
N ARG A 151 -16.57 -16.23 -22.76
CA ARG A 151 -17.38 -15.53 -21.76
C ARG A 151 -16.88 -14.11 -21.50
N ALA A 152 -15.57 -13.90 -21.51
CA ALA A 152 -14.97 -12.58 -21.35
C ALA A 152 -15.35 -11.63 -22.51
N ILE A 153 -15.29 -12.12 -23.76
CA ILE A 153 -15.74 -11.37 -24.95
C ILE A 153 -17.22 -11.01 -24.85
N GLU A 154 -18.08 -11.98 -24.46
CA GLU A 154 -19.51 -11.75 -24.27
C GLU A 154 -19.76 -10.65 -23.24
N LEU A 155 -19.19 -10.76 -22.05
CA LEU A 155 -19.36 -9.78 -20.96
C LEU A 155 -18.91 -8.37 -21.37
N VAL A 156 -17.78 -8.25 -22.03
CA VAL A 156 -17.28 -6.94 -22.48
C VAL A 156 -18.20 -6.35 -23.55
N ARG A 157 -18.74 -7.17 -24.47
CA ARG A 157 -19.70 -6.70 -25.50
C ARG A 157 -21.08 -6.39 -24.92
N GLU A 158 -21.52 -7.11 -23.90
CA GLU A 158 -22.75 -6.81 -23.13
C GLU A 158 -22.63 -5.44 -22.46
N ALA A 159 -21.50 -5.17 -21.78
CA ALA A 159 -21.26 -3.90 -21.10
C ALA A 159 -20.94 -2.75 -22.07
N ARG A 160 -20.27 -3.05 -23.19
CA ARG A 160 -19.84 -2.08 -24.20
C ARG A 160 -20.15 -2.60 -25.62
N PRO A 161 -21.36 -2.38 -26.13
CA PRO A 161 -21.75 -2.85 -27.45
C PRO A 161 -20.80 -2.35 -28.55
N GLY A 162 -20.34 -3.27 -29.40
CA GLY A 162 -19.36 -2.99 -30.46
C GLY A 162 -17.90 -3.03 -30.02
N ALA A 163 -17.59 -3.37 -28.77
CA ALA A 163 -16.22 -3.61 -28.33
C ALA A 163 -15.60 -4.84 -29.02
N ILE A 164 -14.26 -4.83 -29.13
CA ILE A 164 -13.46 -5.78 -29.93
C ILE A 164 -13.90 -5.69 -31.40
N GLU A 165 -13.44 -4.63 -32.07
CA GLU A 165 -13.94 -4.13 -33.35
C GLU A 165 -13.46 -4.93 -34.56
N THR A 166 -12.30 -5.59 -34.45
CA THR A 166 -11.65 -6.24 -35.59
C THR A 166 -11.38 -7.72 -35.36
N LYS A 167 -11.27 -8.49 -36.46
CA LYS A 167 -10.98 -9.92 -36.37
C LYS A 167 -9.58 -10.20 -35.82
N CYS A 168 -8.61 -9.34 -36.08
CA CYS A 168 -7.27 -9.49 -35.52
C CYS A 168 -7.27 -9.35 -33.98
N GLN A 169 -8.09 -8.47 -33.42
CA GLN A 169 -8.28 -8.34 -31.97
C GLN A 169 -8.89 -9.61 -31.37
N GLU A 170 -9.93 -10.17 -31.99
CA GLU A 170 -10.46 -11.46 -31.52
C GLU A 170 -9.39 -12.56 -31.55
N LEU A 171 -8.66 -12.71 -32.67
CA LEU A 171 -7.62 -13.74 -32.83
C LEU A 171 -6.46 -13.58 -31.83
N TYR A 172 -6.13 -12.35 -31.45
CA TYR A 172 -5.16 -12.05 -30.40
C TYR A 172 -5.62 -12.63 -29.05
N LEU A 173 -6.89 -12.40 -28.68
CA LEU A 173 -7.44 -12.84 -27.40
C LEU A 173 -7.48 -14.37 -27.26
N TRP A 174 -7.63 -15.12 -28.36
CA TRP A 174 -7.51 -16.59 -28.35
C TRP A 174 -6.11 -17.10 -27.98
N ARG A 175 -5.09 -16.23 -27.99
CA ARG A 175 -3.73 -16.55 -27.53
C ARG A 175 -3.51 -16.19 -26.06
N ALA A 176 -4.33 -15.32 -25.48
CA ALA A 176 -4.27 -14.99 -24.07
C ALA A 176 -4.48 -16.24 -23.21
N ARG A 177 -3.82 -16.30 -22.06
CA ARG A 177 -3.87 -17.44 -21.13
C ARG A 177 -4.03 -16.89 -19.73
N SER A 178 -4.65 -17.69 -18.86
CA SER A 178 -4.64 -17.37 -17.44
C SER A 178 -3.20 -17.29 -16.94
N CYS A 179 -2.90 -16.22 -16.22
CA CYS A 179 -1.62 -16.05 -15.55
C CYS A 179 -1.81 -16.21 -14.04
N GLY A 180 -0.94 -16.99 -13.42
CA GLY A 180 -0.83 -17.05 -11.97
C GLY A 180 -0.37 -15.72 -11.38
N GLU A 181 -0.30 -15.66 -10.06
CA GLU A 181 0.50 -14.64 -9.39
C GLU A 181 1.97 -15.06 -9.41
N ASP A 182 2.88 -14.10 -9.54
CA ASP A 182 4.31 -14.36 -9.39
C ASP A 182 4.59 -14.85 -7.96
N LEU A 183 5.29 -15.97 -7.84
CA LEU A 183 5.64 -16.55 -6.56
C LEU A 183 6.92 -15.89 -6.04
N PRO A 184 6.94 -15.35 -4.80
CA PRO A 184 8.15 -14.81 -4.21
C PRO A 184 9.23 -15.89 -4.08
N ASP A 185 10.49 -15.49 -4.28
CA ASP A 185 11.61 -16.38 -4.01
C ASP A 185 11.69 -16.71 -2.52
N CYS A 186 11.79 -17.99 -2.20
CA CYS A 186 11.83 -18.52 -0.85
C CYS A 186 13.25 -18.89 -0.38
N ALA A 187 14.28 -18.55 -1.17
CA ALA A 187 15.68 -18.63 -0.75
C ALA A 187 15.93 -17.81 0.53
N GLU A 188 16.93 -18.21 1.31
CA GLU A 188 17.26 -17.57 2.57
C GLU A 188 17.63 -16.09 2.38
N GLU A 189 18.38 -15.77 1.34
CA GLU A 189 18.74 -14.39 0.99
C GLU A 189 17.51 -13.54 0.71
N SER A 190 16.49 -14.12 0.07
CA SER A 190 15.22 -13.45 -0.24
C SER A 190 14.36 -13.24 1.02
N ILE A 191 14.43 -14.15 2.00
CA ILE A 191 13.79 -13.97 3.31
C ILE A 191 14.48 -12.84 4.08
N VAL A 192 15.81 -12.81 4.08
CA VAL A 192 16.61 -11.73 4.69
C VAL A 192 16.28 -10.39 4.01
N ASP A 193 16.19 -10.35 2.69
CA ASP A 193 15.85 -9.14 1.94
C ASP A 193 14.46 -8.60 2.32
N ARG A 194 13.47 -9.47 2.52
CA ARG A 194 12.13 -9.09 3.00
C ARG A 194 12.11 -8.65 4.47
N ALA A 195 12.87 -9.31 5.33
CA ALA A 195 13.01 -8.89 6.72
C ALA A 195 13.67 -7.51 6.84
N LEU A 196 14.73 -7.26 6.06
CA LEU A 196 15.37 -5.94 5.93
C LEU A 196 14.39 -4.92 5.35
N GLY A 197 13.65 -5.31 4.32
CA GLY A 197 12.61 -4.50 3.71
C GLY A 197 11.57 -4.05 4.73
N ALA A 198 11.10 -4.93 5.62
CA ALA A 198 10.12 -4.58 6.66
C ALA A 198 10.67 -3.54 7.65
N MET A 199 11.92 -3.70 8.10
CA MET A 199 12.53 -2.77 9.06
C MET A 199 12.88 -1.42 8.42
N LEU A 200 13.50 -1.43 7.24
CA LEU A 200 13.82 -0.20 6.49
C LEU A 200 12.56 0.50 6.02
N GLY A 201 11.55 -0.27 5.62
CA GLY A 201 10.26 0.22 5.16
C GLY A 201 9.53 1.00 6.25
N LEU A 202 9.55 0.50 7.50
CA LEU A 202 9.07 1.22 8.68
C LEU A 202 9.73 2.60 8.77
N ALA A 203 11.07 2.62 8.79
CA ALA A 203 11.83 3.85 9.00
C ALA A 203 11.72 4.86 7.84
N ILE A 204 11.61 4.36 6.60
CA ILE A 204 11.38 5.20 5.42
C ILE A 204 9.95 5.74 5.41
N GLY A 205 8.97 4.94 5.83
CA GLY A 205 7.58 5.35 5.99
C GLY A 205 7.45 6.49 6.99
N ASP A 206 7.99 6.31 8.19
CA ASP A 206 8.10 7.32 9.23
C ASP A 206 8.75 8.62 8.68
N ALA A 207 9.97 8.53 8.13
CA ALA A 207 10.71 9.69 7.61
C ALA A 207 10.01 10.41 6.44
N LEU A 208 9.16 9.73 5.67
CA LEU A 208 8.32 10.35 4.65
C LEU A 208 7.10 11.02 5.28
N GLY A 209 6.36 10.27 6.08
CA GLY A 209 5.07 10.68 6.64
C GLY A 209 5.17 11.86 7.59
N THR A 210 6.25 11.99 8.38
CA THR A 210 6.47 13.12 9.30
C THR A 210 6.42 14.49 8.59
N THR A 211 6.71 14.52 7.27
CA THR A 211 6.59 15.74 6.45
C THR A 211 5.17 16.33 6.46
N LEU A 212 4.15 15.48 6.51
CA LEU A 212 2.72 15.85 6.44
C LEU A 212 1.95 15.61 7.74
N GLU A 213 2.65 15.22 8.80
CA GLU A 213 2.10 14.97 10.12
C GLU A 213 1.31 16.17 10.66
N PHE A 214 0.19 15.87 11.32
CA PHE A 214 -0.83 16.81 11.82
C PHE A 214 -1.49 17.71 10.78
N SER A 215 -1.15 17.56 9.49
CA SER A 215 -1.83 18.30 8.42
C SER A 215 -3.15 17.64 8.09
N ALA A 216 -4.21 18.43 7.92
CA ALA A 216 -5.43 17.89 7.32
C ALA A 216 -5.13 17.42 5.89
N ARG A 217 -5.78 16.33 5.49
CA ARG A 217 -5.62 15.72 4.16
C ARG A 217 -5.74 16.74 3.04
N ASP A 218 -4.83 16.65 2.07
CA ASP A 218 -4.76 17.50 0.86
C ASP A 218 -4.68 19.02 1.11
N THR A 219 -4.40 19.47 2.34
CA THR A 219 -4.16 20.90 2.65
C THR A 219 -2.73 21.35 2.36
N ARG A 220 -1.85 20.40 2.08
CA ARG A 220 -0.43 20.62 1.70
C ARG A 220 -0.19 20.07 0.29
N PRO A 221 0.85 20.56 -0.40
CA PRO A 221 1.26 19.97 -1.68
C PRO A 221 1.50 18.47 -1.55
N ARG A 222 1.10 17.70 -2.57
CA ARG A 222 1.30 16.25 -2.63
C ARG A 222 2.78 15.91 -2.41
N LEU A 223 3.05 15.05 -1.45
CA LEU A 223 4.38 14.51 -1.19
C LEU A 223 4.74 13.50 -2.29
N ILE A 224 5.88 13.70 -2.94
CA ILE A 224 6.37 12.84 -4.03
C ILE A 224 7.75 12.25 -3.76
N ASN A 225 8.41 12.67 -2.67
CA ASN A 225 9.75 12.24 -2.31
C ASN A 225 10.03 12.51 -0.82
N MET A 226 11.16 12.03 -0.31
CA MET A 226 11.67 12.29 1.03
C MET A 226 12.30 13.69 1.09
N LEU A 227 11.58 14.61 1.74
CA LEU A 227 11.95 16.03 1.85
C LEU A 227 12.41 16.41 3.26
N GLY A 228 11.92 15.72 4.30
CA GLY A 228 12.02 16.18 5.69
C GLY A 228 11.04 17.33 5.95
N GLY A 229 11.36 18.20 6.91
CA GLY A 229 10.49 19.27 7.34
C GLY A 229 9.52 18.80 8.42
N GLY A 230 8.22 18.91 8.15
CA GLY A 230 7.20 18.54 9.14
C GLY A 230 7.16 19.48 10.36
N PRO A 231 6.37 19.11 11.39
CA PRO A 231 6.24 19.90 12.63
C PRO A 231 7.56 20.00 13.42
N PHE A 232 8.50 19.08 13.21
CA PHE A 232 9.78 19.03 13.93
C PHE A 232 10.98 19.57 13.15
N ALA A 233 10.76 20.10 11.94
CA ALA A 233 11.81 20.64 11.06
C ALA A 233 12.97 19.64 10.82
N LEU A 234 12.62 18.38 10.60
CA LEU A 234 13.57 17.29 10.39
C LEU A 234 14.35 17.46 9.08
N LYS A 235 15.58 16.96 9.06
CA LYS A 235 16.32 16.80 7.80
C LYS A 235 15.73 15.63 7.02
N SER A 236 15.85 15.67 5.70
CA SER A 236 15.51 14.54 4.84
C SER A 236 16.15 13.24 5.36
N GLY A 237 15.34 12.21 5.59
CA GLY A 237 15.79 10.89 6.06
C GLY A 237 15.85 10.72 7.58
N GLN A 238 15.56 11.78 8.36
CA GLN A 238 15.32 11.64 9.79
C GLN A 238 13.89 11.18 10.05
N TRP A 239 13.74 10.36 11.08
CA TRP A 239 12.54 9.64 11.48
C TRP A 239 12.20 9.93 12.96
N THR A 240 10.99 9.61 13.41
CA THR A 240 10.36 9.99 14.68
C THR A 240 10.41 8.87 15.73
N ASP A 241 9.44 8.85 16.65
CA ASP A 241 9.34 7.84 17.70
C ASP A 241 8.96 6.46 17.18
N ASP A 242 8.23 6.34 16.05
CA ASP A 242 7.91 5.06 15.42
C ASP A 242 9.18 4.18 15.30
N THR A 243 10.19 4.73 14.64
CA THR A 243 11.45 4.06 14.36
C THR A 243 12.32 3.93 15.61
N ALA A 244 12.33 4.94 16.49
CA ALA A 244 13.09 4.90 17.73
C ALA A 244 12.64 3.72 18.61
N MET A 245 11.31 3.54 18.74
CA MET A 245 10.73 2.46 19.53
C MET A 245 10.93 1.09 18.85
N ALA A 246 10.88 1.03 17.51
CA ALA A 246 11.17 -0.19 16.76
C ALA A 246 12.63 -0.65 16.95
N LEU A 247 13.59 0.28 16.92
CA LEU A 247 15.01 -0.03 17.18
C LEU A 247 15.23 -0.57 18.60
N ALA A 248 14.61 0.06 19.60
CA ALA A 248 14.67 -0.41 20.98
C ALA A 248 14.07 -1.83 21.14
N LEU A 249 12.96 -2.12 20.44
CA LEU A 249 12.34 -3.44 20.42
C LEU A 249 13.24 -4.49 19.77
N MET A 250 13.80 -4.18 18.60
CA MET A 250 14.72 -5.08 17.90
C MET A 250 15.92 -5.42 18.78
N GLU A 251 16.57 -4.41 19.38
CA GLU A 251 17.74 -4.66 20.22
C GLU A 251 17.41 -5.46 21.49
N SER A 252 16.20 -5.33 22.03
CA SER A 252 15.72 -6.16 23.14
C SER A 252 15.56 -7.62 22.71
N LEU A 253 14.93 -7.86 21.56
CA LEU A 253 14.72 -9.20 21.00
C LEU A 253 16.03 -9.89 20.60
N THR A 254 17.03 -9.15 20.11
CA THR A 254 18.37 -9.68 19.83
C THR A 254 19.10 -10.14 21.09
N ARG A 255 18.74 -9.66 22.29
CA ARG A 255 19.36 -10.11 23.55
C ARG A 255 18.62 -11.26 24.21
N ASN A 256 17.31 -11.32 24.02
CA ASN A 256 16.47 -12.37 24.55
C ASN A 256 15.33 -12.67 23.58
N ALA A 257 15.44 -13.80 22.87
CA ALA A 257 14.43 -14.24 21.92
C ALA A 257 13.05 -14.48 22.58
N ASN A 258 13.00 -14.82 23.88
CA ASN A 258 11.71 -15.02 24.57
C ASN A 258 11.00 -13.72 24.98
N PHE A 259 11.59 -12.57 24.62
CA PHE A 259 11.15 -11.22 24.91
C PHE A 259 11.14 -10.89 26.42
N ASP A 260 11.83 -9.82 26.78
CA ASP A 260 11.89 -9.28 28.14
C ASP A 260 11.23 -7.89 28.18
N GLU A 261 10.02 -7.82 28.74
CA GLU A 261 9.27 -6.56 28.81
C GLU A 261 9.95 -5.49 29.67
N ALA A 262 10.70 -5.89 30.70
CA ALA A 262 11.41 -4.96 31.57
C ALA A 262 12.64 -4.38 30.88
N ASP A 263 13.36 -5.19 30.10
CA ASP A 263 14.44 -4.70 29.22
C ASP A 263 13.88 -3.70 28.19
N LEU A 264 12.78 -4.05 27.51
CA LEU A 264 12.14 -3.15 26.55
C LEU A 264 11.76 -1.81 27.19
N MET A 265 11.07 -1.84 28.33
CA MET A 265 10.62 -0.62 29.02
C MET A 265 11.80 0.20 29.53
N THR A 266 12.90 -0.44 29.94
CA THR A 266 14.14 0.24 30.31
C THR A 266 14.75 0.97 29.11
N ARG A 267 14.73 0.38 27.91
CA ARG A 267 15.19 1.02 26.68
C ARG A 267 14.30 2.17 26.24
N PHE A 268 12.99 2.05 26.38
CA PHE A 268 12.09 3.17 26.13
C PHE A 268 12.31 4.32 27.10
N VAL A 269 12.60 4.04 28.38
CA VAL A 269 13.00 5.08 29.34
C VAL A 269 14.33 5.72 28.93
N ALA A 270 15.33 4.94 28.51
CA ALA A 270 16.61 5.47 28.03
C ALA A 270 16.44 6.35 26.78
N TRP A 271 15.61 5.93 25.82
CA TRP A 271 15.21 6.79 24.69
C TRP A 271 14.57 8.09 25.19
N HIS A 272 13.53 8.01 26.01
CA HIS A 272 12.78 9.17 26.49
C HIS A 272 13.64 10.18 27.25
N GLU A 273 14.57 9.72 28.09
CA GLU A 273 15.37 10.59 28.97
C GLU A 273 16.71 11.01 28.39
N GLN A 274 17.31 10.19 27.52
CA GLN A 274 18.69 10.34 27.06
C GLN A 274 18.83 10.41 25.53
N GLY A 275 17.75 10.16 24.78
CA GLY A 275 17.77 10.17 23.33
C GLY A 275 18.53 8.99 22.70
N THR A 276 18.76 7.89 23.42
CA THR A 276 19.63 6.77 23.00
C THR A 276 19.29 6.17 21.63
N TYR A 277 18.00 6.19 21.27
CA TYR A 277 17.48 5.66 20.01
C TYR A 277 17.00 6.75 19.04
N SER A 278 17.39 8.00 19.25
CA SER A 278 16.95 9.12 18.42
C SER A 278 17.99 9.51 17.38
N CYS A 279 17.58 9.60 16.11
CA CYS A 279 18.42 10.11 15.03
C CYS A 279 18.76 11.62 15.16
N THR A 280 18.13 12.35 16.09
CA THR A 280 18.41 13.76 16.40
C THR A 280 19.18 13.94 17.71
N GLY A 281 19.44 12.86 18.45
CA GLY A 281 20.16 12.88 19.72
C GLY A 281 19.31 13.25 20.96
N SER A 282 18.00 13.49 20.80
CA SER A 282 17.07 13.71 21.92
C SER A 282 15.70 13.09 21.63
N CYS A 283 14.93 12.73 22.65
CA CYS A 283 13.56 12.28 22.45
C CYS A 283 12.66 13.44 22.03
N PHE A 284 11.92 13.24 20.95
CA PHE A 284 10.84 14.11 20.49
C PHE A 284 9.67 13.20 20.06
N ASP A 285 8.51 13.82 19.83
CA ASP A 285 7.30 13.18 19.32
C ASP A 285 6.69 12.04 20.16
N ILE A 286 7.19 11.79 21.36
CA ILE A 286 6.62 10.74 22.22
C ILE A 286 5.13 10.98 22.52
N GLY A 287 4.30 10.04 22.07
CA GLY A 287 2.86 10.02 22.31
C GLY A 287 2.48 9.99 23.79
N GLY A 288 1.33 10.60 24.12
CA GLY A 288 0.85 10.72 25.51
C GLY A 288 0.66 9.38 26.22
N THR A 289 0.15 8.37 25.52
CA THR A 289 -0.06 7.01 26.07
C THR A 289 1.28 6.34 26.44
N VAL A 290 2.29 6.48 25.58
CA VAL A 290 3.64 5.96 25.84
C VAL A 290 4.25 6.66 27.04
N ARG A 291 4.22 8.00 27.07
CA ARG A 291 4.75 8.79 28.18
C ARG A 291 4.15 8.39 29.53
N GLU A 292 2.85 8.18 29.58
CA GLU A 292 2.14 7.74 30.79
C GLU A 292 2.52 6.30 31.18
N ALA A 293 2.65 5.38 30.22
CA ALA A 293 3.11 4.02 30.49
C ALA A 293 4.54 3.99 31.07
N LEU A 294 5.47 4.78 30.50
CA LEU A 294 6.83 4.91 31.04
C LEU A 294 6.83 5.49 32.45
N ARG A 295 5.97 6.48 32.74
CA ARG A 295 5.80 7.04 34.09
C ARG A 295 5.33 5.97 35.09
N ARG A 296 4.33 5.16 34.71
CA ARG A 296 3.83 4.05 35.55
C ARG A 296 4.88 2.97 35.78
N TYR A 297 5.62 2.59 34.74
CA TYR A 297 6.72 1.63 34.85
C TYR A 297 7.79 2.13 35.83
N LYS A 298 8.26 3.36 35.67
CA LYS A 298 9.25 3.94 36.59
C LYS A 298 8.77 4.01 38.04
N ALA A 299 7.48 4.24 38.26
CA ALA A 299 6.91 4.33 39.60
C ALA A 299 6.67 2.95 40.26
N SER A 300 6.33 1.93 39.48
CA SER A 300 5.86 0.63 40.00
C SER A 300 6.83 -0.53 39.76
N GLY A 301 7.75 -0.41 38.80
CA GLY A 301 8.57 -1.50 38.29
C GLY A 301 7.82 -2.51 37.43
N ASN A 302 6.50 -2.39 37.25
CA ASN A 302 5.72 -3.31 36.43
C ASN A 302 5.86 -2.95 34.94
N PRO A 303 6.46 -3.81 34.10
CA PRO A 303 6.69 -3.49 32.69
C PRO A 303 5.41 -3.56 31.85
N ILE A 304 4.35 -4.22 32.34
CA ILE A 304 3.02 -4.23 31.71
C ILE A 304 2.26 -2.99 32.17
N ALA A 305 2.62 -1.84 31.62
CA ALA A 305 2.18 -0.53 32.07
C ALA A 305 1.12 0.13 31.15
N GLY A 306 0.76 -0.52 30.05
CA GLY A 306 -0.18 0.01 29.08
C GLY A 306 -1.60 0.17 29.61
N ALA A 307 -2.27 1.25 29.19
CA ALA A 307 -3.67 1.46 29.53
C ALA A 307 -4.56 0.41 28.85
N THR A 308 -5.52 -0.16 29.59
CA THR A 308 -6.46 -1.18 29.10
C THR A 308 -7.83 -0.62 28.70
N ASP A 309 -8.06 0.67 28.95
CA ASP A 309 -9.30 1.35 28.58
C ASP A 309 -9.45 1.35 27.04
N PRO A 310 -10.61 0.93 26.49
CA PRO A 310 -10.85 0.95 25.04
C PRO A 310 -10.62 2.31 24.38
N MET A 311 -10.82 3.42 25.09
CA MET A 311 -10.59 4.78 24.58
C MET A 311 -9.10 5.14 24.48
N SER A 312 -8.21 4.26 24.93
CA SER A 312 -6.75 4.42 24.86
C SER A 312 -6.09 3.57 23.76
N ALA A 313 -6.88 3.07 22.80
CA ALA A 313 -6.43 2.24 21.67
C ALA A 313 -5.62 3.01 20.61
N GLY A 314 -4.53 3.64 21.03
CA GLY A 314 -3.57 4.28 20.13
C GLY A 314 -2.78 3.27 19.29
N ASN A 315 -2.25 3.72 18.15
CA ASN A 315 -1.43 2.94 17.22
C ASN A 315 0.04 2.75 17.65
N GLY A 316 0.45 3.33 18.79
CA GLY A 316 1.87 3.40 19.20
C GLY A 316 2.58 2.06 19.44
N SER A 317 1.84 0.97 19.62
CA SER A 317 2.41 -0.39 19.68
C SER A 317 2.49 -1.08 18.31
N LEU A 318 1.67 -0.66 17.35
CA LEU A 318 1.62 -1.22 15.98
C LEU A 318 2.71 -0.63 15.10
N MET A 319 3.00 0.66 15.26
CA MET A 319 4.04 1.39 14.49
C MET A 319 5.43 0.76 14.59
N ARG A 320 5.71 0.04 15.68
CA ARG A 320 7.01 -0.54 16.02
C ARG A 320 7.09 -2.06 15.88
N LEU A 321 6.13 -2.71 15.21
CA LEU A 321 5.90 -4.16 15.33
C LEU A 321 6.90 -5.03 14.54
N ALA A 322 7.41 -4.58 13.39
CA ALA A 322 8.24 -5.38 12.48
C ALA A 322 9.32 -6.26 13.15
N PRO A 323 10.07 -5.79 14.17
CA PRO A 323 11.04 -6.64 14.88
C PRO A 323 10.49 -7.97 15.40
N VAL A 324 9.23 -8.03 15.85
CA VAL A 324 8.61 -9.26 16.35
C VAL A 324 8.45 -10.29 15.23
N ALA A 325 7.94 -9.84 14.08
CA ALA A 325 7.75 -10.72 12.93
C ALA A 325 9.10 -11.16 12.35
N ILE A 326 10.07 -10.25 12.27
CA ILE A 326 11.44 -10.57 11.81
C ILE A 326 12.07 -11.64 12.70
N ARG A 327 11.93 -11.54 14.03
CA ARG A 327 12.52 -12.51 14.96
C ARG A 327 11.81 -13.85 14.97
N HIS A 328 10.48 -13.88 14.80
CA HIS A 328 9.67 -15.07 15.11
C HIS A 328 8.78 -15.57 13.96
N TRP A 329 9.02 -15.17 12.71
CA TRP A 329 8.17 -15.57 11.58
C TRP A 329 8.03 -17.10 11.42
N ARG A 330 9.02 -17.90 11.83
CA ARG A 330 8.94 -19.37 11.86
C ARG A 330 8.06 -19.89 13.00
N GLU A 331 8.19 -19.31 14.19
CA GLU A 331 7.51 -19.74 15.41
C GLU A 331 6.25 -18.91 15.68
N ARG A 332 5.21 -19.14 14.86
CA ARG A 332 3.98 -18.33 14.86
C ARG A 332 3.32 -18.20 16.24
N SER A 333 3.35 -19.23 17.09
CA SER A 333 2.81 -19.13 18.45
C SER A 333 3.59 -18.17 19.34
N VAL A 334 4.93 -18.20 19.27
CA VAL A 334 5.81 -17.29 20.02
C VAL A 334 5.64 -15.88 19.49
N MET A 335 5.60 -15.70 18.16
CA MET A 335 5.36 -14.42 17.52
C MET A 335 4.06 -13.75 18.01
N ARG A 336 2.94 -14.49 18.05
CA ARG A 336 1.65 -13.96 18.53
C ARG A 336 1.72 -13.55 20.00
N ASP A 337 2.34 -14.36 20.85
CA ASP A 337 2.53 -14.05 22.27
C ASP A 337 3.36 -12.77 22.46
N VAL A 338 4.51 -12.70 21.80
CA VAL A 338 5.43 -11.54 21.85
C VAL A 338 4.77 -10.28 21.28
N ALA A 339 4.03 -10.38 20.17
CA ALA A 339 3.28 -9.26 19.59
C ALA A 339 2.25 -8.70 20.58
N ALA A 340 1.57 -9.57 21.31
CA ALA A 340 0.61 -9.15 22.34
C ALA A 340 1.31 -8.54 23.56
N ARG A 341 2.38 -9.17 24.06
CA ARG A 341 3.14 -8.71 25.22
C ARG A 341 3.82 -7.37 24.96
N GLN A 342 4.46 -7.19 23.80
CA GLN A 342 5.11 -5.92 23.46
C GLN A 342 4.11 -4.77 23.38
N SER A 343 2.88 -5.03 22.89
CA SER A 343 1.83 -4.01 22.89
C SER A 343 1.51 -3.61 24.32
N ARG A 344 1.20 -4.58 25.19
CA ARG A 344 0.77 -4.37 26.59
C ARG A 344 1.77 -3.60 27.46
N THR A 345 3.04 -3.50 27.05
CA THR A 345 4.01 -2.63 27.74
C THR A 345 3.57 -1.16 27.76
N THR A 346 2.90 -0.69 26.71
CA THR A 346 2.47 0.71 26.56
C THR A 346 0.99 0.89 26.16
N HIS A 347 0.42 -0.08 25.44
CA HIS A 347 -0.94 -0.08 24.93
C HIS A 347 -1.59 -1.44 25.25
N GLY A 348 -2.43 -1.46 26.29
CA GLY A 348 -3.11 -2.66 26.78
C GLY A 348 -4.56 -2.80 26.32
N ALA A 349 -5.09 -1.82 25.57
CA ALA A 349 -6.44 -1.87 25.02
C ALA A 349 -6.59 -3.07 24.07
N PRO A 350 -7.70 -3.84 24.13
CA PRO A 350 -7.85 -5.07 23.34
C PRO A 350 -7.61 -4.88 21.84
N GLU A 351 -8.12 -3.81 21.23
CA GLU A 351 -7.91 -3.52 19.81
C GLU A 351 -6.45 -3.25 19.45
N ALA A 352 -5.69 -2.58 20.33
CA ALA A 352 -4.26 -2.33 20.09
C ALA A 352 -3.45 -3.63 20.15
N VAL A 353 -3.77 -4.50 21.11
CA VAL A 353 -3.15 -5.81 21.26
C VAL A 353 -3.46 -6.70 20.06
N ASP A 354 -4.74 -6.81 19.70
CA ASP A 354 -5.17 -7.67 18.59
C ASP A 354 -4.69 -7.15 17.23
N ALA A 355 -4.60 -5.83 17.04
CA ALA A 355 -3.99 -5.26 15.84
C ALA A 355 -2.52 -5.69 15.68
N CYS A 356 -1.73 -5.66 16.76
CA CYS A 356 -0.36 -6.15 16.73
C CYS A 356 -0.29 -7.64 16.39
N VAL A 357 -1.14 -8.48 17.00
CA VAL A 357 -1.15 -9.92 16.71
C VAL A 357 -1.53 -10.18 15.25
N ALA A 358 -2.59 -9.53 14.77
CA ALA A 358 -3.09 -9.71 13.41
C ALA A 358 -2.08 -9.20 12.36
N PHE A 359 -1.43 -8.07 12.61
CA PHE A 359 -0.44 -7.50 11.71
C PHE A 359 0.88 -8.29 11.70
N ALA A 360 1.27 -8.90 12.82
CA ALA A 360 2.43 -9.80 12.86
C ALA A 360 2.26 -11.01 11.92
N GLU A 361 1.04 -11.57 11.83
CA GLU A 361 0.73 -12.66 10.89
C GLU A 361 0.91 -12.25 9.42
N LEU A 362 0.49 -11.03 9.07
CA LEU A 362 0.67 -10.48 7.73
C LEU A 362 2.15 -10.31 7.39
N LEU A 363 2.92 -9.73 8.31
CA LEU A 363 4.36 -9.52 8.13
C LEU A 363 5.11 -10.83 8.01
N ALA A 364 4.80 -11.82 8.85
CA ALA A 364 5.46 -13.12 8.80
C ALA A 364 5.09 -13.91 7.55
N ASP A 365 3.84 -13.83 7.05
CA ASP A 365 3.47 -14.41 5.75
C ASP A 365 4.26 -13.77 4.61
N ALA A 366 4.43 -12.44 4.63
CA ALA A 366 5.23 -11.73 3.64
C ALA A 366 6.72 -12.11 3.72
N ILE A 367 7.33 -12.09 4.91
CA ILE A 367 8.74 -12.46 5.13
C ILE A 367 9.02 -13.91 4.69
N GLU A 368 8.12 -14.85 5.02
CA GLU A 368 8.21 -16.25 4.58
C GLU A 368 8.19 -16.39 3.05
N GLY A 369 7.69 -15.40 2.31
CA GLY A 369 7.57 -15.44 0.86
C GLY A 369 6.23 -16.00 0.38
N ARG A 370 5.17 -15.89 1.17
CA ARG A 370 3.81 -16.23 0.72
C ARG A 370 3.40 -15.30 -0.42
N PRO A 371 2.69 -15.78 -1.45
CA PRO A 371 2.15 -14.93 -2.51
C PRO A 371 1.30 -13.80 -1.95
N ARG A 372 1.33 -12.61 -2.57
CA ARG A 372 0.60 -11.44 -2.08
C ARG A 372 -0.88 -11.72 -1.87
N SER A 373 -1.52 -12.47 -2.76
CA SER A 373 -2.92 -12.88 -2.61
C SER A 373 -3.18 -13.69 -1.32
N GLN A 374 -2.19 -14.44 -0.83
CA GLN A 374 -2.27 -15.15 0.46
C GLN A 374 -1.96 -14.23 1.64
N VAL A 375 -0.99 -13.33 1.52
CA VAL A 375 -0.71 -12.32 2.56
C VAL A 375 -1.94 -11.45 2.79
N MET A 376 -2.51 -10.88 1.74
CA MET A 376 -3.63 -9.93 1.81
C MET A 376 -5.01 -10.58 1.97
N ARG A 377 -5.08 -11.91 2.15
CA ARG A 377 -6.35 -12.64 2.25
C ARG A 377 -7.17 -12.21 3.48
N PRO A 378 -8.51 -12.21 3.39
CA PRO A 378 -9.37 -12.08 4.56
C PRO A 378 -9.06 -13.15 5.62
N ARG A 379 -9.03 -12.73 6.89
CA ARG A 379 -8.81 -13.60 8.06
C ARG A 379 -10.02 -13.50 8.98
N ASP A 380 -10.84 -14.54 8.98
CA ASP A 380 -11.97 -14.68 9.89
C ASP A 380 -11.49 -15.23 11.24
N TYR A 381 -11.33 -14.33 12.20
CA TYR A 381 -10.91 -14.63 13.56
C TYR A 381 -11.59 -13.62 14.50
N PRO A 382 -11.94 -13.98 15.75
CA PRO A 382 -12.66 -13.12 16.68
C PRO A 382 -11.76 -12.02 17.28
N TRP A 383 -11.20 -11.15 16.45
CA TRP A 383 -10.45 -9.99 16.87
C TRP A 383 -11.34 -8.96 17.59
N ALA A 384 -10.74 -8.16 18.46
CA ALA A 384 -11.45 -7.12 19.19
C ALA A 384 -11.98 -6.02 18.26
N GLY A 385 -13.25 -5.65 18.48
CA GLY A 385 -13.89 -4.46 17.92
C GLY A 385 -13.65 -4.25 16.43
N ASN A 386 -13.11 -3.10 16.05
CA ASN A 386 -12.91 -2.73 14.63
C ASN A 386 -11.81 -3.53 13.92
N ILE A 387 -10.97 -4.26 14.64
CA ILE A 387 -9.91 -5.08 14.02
C ILE A 387 -10.53 -6.25 13.24
N ALA A 388 -11.64 -6.83 13.73
CA ALA A 388 -12.31 -7.95 13.07
C ALA A 388 -12.78 -7.63 11.63
N PRO A 389 -13.59 -6.58 11.38
CA PRO A 389 -14.00 -6.24 10.02
C PRO A 389 -12.82 -5.83 9.12
N ILE A 390 -11.79 -5.19 9.67
CA ILE A 390 -10.58 -4.81 8.91
C ILE A 390 -9.85 -6.06 8.40
N MET A 391 -9.61 -7.03 9.28
CA MET A 391 -8.97 -8.28 8.90
C MET A 391 -9.85 -9.17 8.01
N ALA A 392 -11.17 -9.01 8.08
CA ALA A 392 -12.12 -9.60 7.13
C ALA A 392 -12.18 -8.86 5.77
N GLY A 393 -11.48 -7.74 5.61
CA GLY A 393 -11.32 -7.03 4.35
C GLY A 393 -12.22 -5.80 4.15
N SER A 394 -12.68 -5.13 5.21
CA SER A 394 -13.50 -3.91 5.10
C SER A 394 -12.87 -2.78 4.29
N TRP A 395 -11.54 -2.76 4.19
CA TRP A 395 -10.77 -1.79 3.41
C TRP A 395 -10.88 -1.99 1.89
N ARG A 396 -11.23 -3.19 1.42
CA ARG A 396 -11.23 -3.54 0.00
C ARG A 396 -12.27 -2.73 -0.76
N GLY A 397 -11.85 -2.07 -1.84
CA GLY A 397 -12.72 -1.25 -2.67
C GLY A 397 -13.18 0.08 -2.05
N LYS A 398 -12.68 0.46 -0.86
CA LYS A 398 -12.95 1.79 -0.30
C LYS A 398 -12.37 2.89 -1.20
N CYS A 399 -13.14 3.94 -1.40
CA CYS A 399 -12.62 5.20 -1.94
C CYS A 399 -11.72 5.89 -0.90
N ARG A 400 -10.78 6.71 -1.35
CA ARG A 400 -9.81 7.38 -0.49
C ARG A 400 -10.46 8.20 0.62
N ASP A 401 -11.55 8.90 0.33
CA ASP A 401 -12.27 9.73 1.31
C ASP A 401 -12.91 8.95 2.46
N ALA A 402 -13.12 7.64 2.28
CA ALA A 402 -13.68 6.74 3.30
C ALA A 402 -12.60 6.08 4.18
N VAL A 403 -11.32 6.39 3.96
CA VAL A 403 -10.19 5.93 4.75
C VAL A 403 -9.83 7.03 5.74
N HIS A 404 -9.60 6.69 7.01
CA HIS A 404 -9.15 7.60 8.06
C HIS A 404 -7.72 7.24 8.47
N ALA A 405 -6.91 8.22 8.83
CA ALA A 405 -5.49 8.03 9.15
C ALA A 405 -5.10 8.70 10.48
N SER A 406 -5.99 8.67 11.47
CA SER A 406 -5.74 9.22 12.81
C SER A 406 -4.91 8.27 13.69
N GLY A 407 -4.48 8.74 14.87
CA GLY A 407 -3.80 7.94 15.90
C GLY A 407 -4.56 6.76 16.52
N TYR A 408 -5.80 6.51 16.12
CA TYR A 408 -6.56 5.31 16.51
C TYR A 408 -6.06 4.08 15.74
N VAL A 409 -5.69 3.01 16.47
CA VAL A 409 -5.04 1.82 15.89
C VAL A 409 -5.82 1.17 14.74
N ALA A 410 -7.16 1.15 14.81
CA ALA A 410 -7.96 0.55 13.74
C ALA A 410 -7.94 1.42 12.47
N HIS A 411 -7.92 2.76 12.60
CA HIS A 411 -7.76 3.64 11.45
C HIS A 411 -6.40 3.43 10.78
N SER A 412 -5.30 3.41 11.55
CA SER A 412 -3.96 3.21 10.99
C SER A 412 -3.79 1.83 10.34
N LEU A 413 -4.32 0.77 10.96
CA LEU A 413 -4.29 -0.59 10.37
C LEU A 413 -5.09 -0.64 9.06
N GLU A 414 -6.32 -0.11 9.05
CA GLU A 414 -7.16 -0.11 7.86
C GLU A 414 -6.51 0.69 6.71
N ALA A 415 -5.98 1.87 7.03
CA ALA A 415 -5.28 2.73 6.07
C ALA A 415 -4.04 2.06 5.49
N ALA A 416 -3.24 1.37 6.32
CA ALA A 416 -2.04 0.67 5.85
C ALA A 416 -2.40 -0.49 4.89
N LEU A 417 -3.39 -1.31 5.25
CA LEU A 417 -3.85 -2.39 4.37
C LEU A 417 -4.46 -1.86 3.08
N TRP A 418 -5.20 -0.76 3.16
CA TRP A 418 -5.74 -0.07 1.98
C TRP A 418 -4.63 0.46 1.07
N CYS A 419 -3.59 1.10 1.62
CA CYS A 419 -2.48 1.66 0.84
C CYS A 419 -1.69 0.56 0.14
N VAL A 420 -1.34 -0.51 0.85
CA VAL A 420 -0.68 -1.68 0.26
C VAL A 420 -1.59 -2.31 -0.80
N GLY A 421 -2.86 -2.54 -0.48
CA GLY A 421 -3.86 -3.15 -1.37
C GLY A 421 -4.09 -2.37 -2.68
N ARG A 422 -4.07 -1.03 -2.60
CA ARG A 422 -4.34 -0.12 -3.73
C ARG A 422 -3.10 0.20 -4.56
N THR A 423 -1.97 -0.42 -4.28
CA THR A 423 -0.69 -0.19 -4.98
C THR A 423 0.03 -1.50 -5.27
N SER A 424 1.03 -1.43 -6.15
CA SER A 424 1.76 -2.60 -6.66
C SER A 424 3.28 -2.52 -6.41
N ASN A 425 3.76 -1.44 -5.78
CA ASN A 425 5.16 -1.25 -5.45
C ASN A 425 5.31 -0.47 -4.12
N PHE A 426 6.51 -0.54 -3.54
CA PHE A 426 6.82 0.07 -2.25
C PHE A 426 6.61 1.60 -2.25
N SER A 427 7.15 2.30 -3.26
CA SER A 427 7.13 3.77 -3.30
C SER A 427 5.72 4.33 -3.37
N ASP A 428 4.87 3.74 -4.22
CA ASP A 428 3.49 4.17 -4.37
C ASP A 428 2.71 3.90 -3.08
N ALA A 429 2.93 2.75 -2.42
CA ALA A 429 2.27 2.39 -1.17
C ALA A 429 2.55 3.42 -0.06
N VAL A 430 3.82 3.70 0.19
CA VAL A 430 4.25 4.56 1.30
C VAL A 430 3.92 6.04 1.02
N LEU A 431 4.07 6.50 -0.24
CA LEU A 431 3.64 7.86 -0.60
C LEU A 431 2.12 8.01 -0.51
N LEU A 432 1.34 7.00 -0.90
CA LEU A 432 -0.11 7.02 -0.76
C LEU A 432 -0.52 7.17 0.71
N ALA A 433 0.15 6.42 1.61
CA ALA A 433 -0.07 6.49 3.05
C ALA A 433 0.28 7.87 3.63
N ALA A 434 1.49 8.39 3.35
CA ALA A 434 1.93 9.69 3.83
C ALA A 434 0.99 10.83 3.36
N ASN A 435 0.47 10.74 2.14
CA ASN A 435 -0.46 11.72 1.58
C ASN A 435 -1.89 11.63 2.14
N LEU A 436 -2.21 10.70 3.04
CA LEU A 436 -3.49 10.74 3.77
C LEU A 436 -3.53 11.88 4.80
N GLY A 437 -2.37 12.43 5.19
CA GLY A 437 -2.27 13.43 6.25
C GLY A 437 -2.63 12.84 7.61
N GLU A 438 -3.16 13.67 8.51
CA GLU A 438 -3.52 13.28 9.88
C GLU A 438 -2.28 12.74 10.63
N ASP A 439 -2.26 11.46 10.97
CA ASP A 439 -1.17 10.73 11.61
C ASP A 439 -0.31 10.03 10.54
N ALA A 440 0.31 10.87 9.71
CA ALA A 440 0.88 10.49 8.42
C ALA A 440 2.16 9.66 8.55
N ASP A 441 3.00 9.96 9.54
CA ASP A 441 4.22 9.22 9.89
C ASP A 441 3.88 7.78 10.29
N THR A 442 3.05 7.57 11.31
CA THR A 442 2.70 6.24 11.78
C THR A 442 1.96 5.43 10.72
N THR A 443 1.03 6.06 9.97
CA THR A 443 0.31 5.37 8.88
C THR A 443 1.29 4.93 7.77
N ALA A 444 2.25 5.78 7.41
CA ALA A 444 3.29 5.46 6.44
C ALA A 444 4.29 4.43 6.98
N ALA A 445 4.63 4.45 8.27
CA ALA A 445 5.50 3.47 8.93
C ALA A 445 4.86 2.07 8.93
N ILE A 446 3.58 1.95 9.31
CA ILE A 446 2.85 0.67 9.28
C ILE A 446 2.72 0.16 7.83
N THR A 447 2.41 1.06 6.89
CA THR A 447 2.39 0.71 5.45
C THR A 447 3.76 0.22 5.00
N GLY A 448 4.82 0.91 5.39
CA GLY A 448 6.22 0.60 5.06
C GLY A 448 6.67 -0.75 5.60
N GLN A 449 6.24 -1.15 6.79
CA GLN A 449 6.50 -2.49 7.33
C GLN A 449 6.00 -3.58 6.38
N LEU A 450 4.73 -3.51 5.97
CA LEU A 450 4.11 -4.54 5.13
C LEU A 450 4.56 -4.46 3.67
N ALA A 451 4.63 -3.26 3.10
CA ALA A 451 5.13 -3.06 1.75
C ALA A 451 6.60 -3.50 1.65
N GLY A 452 7.43 -3.14 2.62
CA GLY A 452 8.82 -3.57 2.69
C GLY A 452 8.96 -5.08 2.82
N ALA A 453 8.12 -5.75 3.62
CA ALA A 453 8.08 -7.20 3.71
C ALA A 453 7.64 -7.88 2.39
N LEU A 454 6.78 -7.25 1.59
CA LEU A 454 6.30 -7.79 0.32
C LEU A 454 7.29 -7.59 -0.83
N TYR A 455 7.91 -6.42 -0.90
CA TYR A 455 8.77 -6.02 -2.03
C TYR A 455 10.26 -6.16 -1.75
N GLY A 456 10.64 -6.43 -0.50
CA GLY A 456 12.03 -6.56 -0.10
C GLY A 456 12.77 -5.22 -0.02
N ARG A 457 13.97 -5.24 0.57
CA ARG A 457 14.87 -4.07 0.57
C ARG A 457 15.20 -3.66 -0.86
N ASP A 458 15.35 -4.61 -1.77
CA ASP A 458 15.68 -4.33 -3.16
C ASP A 458 14.54 -3.65 -3.93
N GLY A 459 13.29 -3.80 -3.46
CA GLY A 459 12.13 -3.05 -3.96
C GLY A 459 12.02 -1.62 -3.45
N ILE A 460 12.85 -1.21 -2.48
CA ILE A 460 12.86 0.15 -1.93
C ILE A 460 13.76 1.06 -2.79
N PRO A 461 13.27 2.26 -3.18
CA PRO A 461 14.07 3.22 -3.94
C PRO A 461 15.45 3.48 -3.31
N PRO A 462 16.56 3.25 -4.04
CA PRO A 462 17.91 3.42 -3.51
C PRO A 462 18.17 4.83 -2.96
N GLU A 463 17.58 5.86 -3.58
CA GLU A 463 17.69 7.24 -3.14
C GLU A 463 17.09 7.49 -1.75
N TRP A 464 16.09 6.71 -1.33
CA TRP A 464 15.51 6.81 0.01
C TRP A 464 16.36 6.06 1.02
N ARG A 465 16.82 4.85 0.67
CA ARG A 465 17.75 4.08 1.53
C ARG A 465 19.02 4.86 1.82
N ASN A 466 19.61 5.51 0.82
CA ASN A 466 20.84 6.29 0.95
C ASN A 466 20.69 7.57 1.79
N LYS A 467 19.47 8.09 1.93
CA LYS A 467 19.17 9.27 2.75
C LYS A 467 18.82 8.91 4.19
N LEU A 468 18.35 7.70 4.43
CA LEU A 468 17.82 7.27 5.72
C LEU A 468 18.89 7.38 6.82
N ALA A 469 18.55 8.08 7.89
CA ALA A 469 19.44 8.19 9.04
C ALA A 469 19.65 6.82 9.69
N TRP A 470 20.92 6.46 9.92
CA TRP A 470 21.33 5.18 10.53
C TRP A 470 20.97 3.92 9.71
N ALA A 471 20.91 4.03 8.37
CA ALA A 471 20.68 2.90 7.46
C ALA A 471 21.46 1.63 7.87
N ASP A 472 22.77 1.74 8.05
CA ASP A 472 23.66 0.63 8.43
C ASP A 472 23.26 -0.08 9.74
N LYS A 473 22.73 0.68 10.72
CA LYS A 473 22.33 0.12 12.02
C LYS A 473 21.13 -0.82 11.88
N PHE A 474 20.23 -0.55 10.94
CA PHE A 474 19.09 -1.44 10.68
C PHE A 474 19.56 -2.76 10.10
N GLU A 475 20.48 -2.72 9.13
CA GLU A 475 21.01 -3.93 8.50
C GLU A 475 21.73 -4.83 9.52
N ASP A 476 22.57 -4.23 10.36
CA ASP A 476 23.28 -4.95 11.43
C ASP A 476 22.33 -5.61 12.44
N LEU A 477 21.27 -4.92 12.86
CA LEU A 477 20.33 -5.43 13.85
C LEU A 477 19.45 -6.56 13.29
N VAL A 478 18.96 -6.40 12.06
CA VAL A 478 18.17 -7.44 11.40
C VAL A 478 19.01 -8.70 11.18
N SER A 479 20.26 -8.55 10.72
CA SER A 479 21.18 -9.68 10.53
C SER A 479 21.37 -10.46 11.84
N LYS A 480 21.66 -9.76 12.95
CA LYS A 480 21.78 -10.40 14.28
C LYS A 480 20.50 -11.06 14.76
N ALA A 481 19.34 -10.48 14.45
CA ALA A 481 18.05 -11.04 14.85
C ALA A 481 17.74 -12.36 14.11
N LEU A 482 18.25 -12.53 12.88
CA LEU A 482 18.07 -13.74 12.08
C LEU A 482 19.16 -14.79 12.36
N GLU A 483 20.40 -14.38 12.62
CA GLU A 483 21.54 -15.29 12.90
C GLU A 483 21.36 -16.16 14.15
N TRP A 484 20.59 -15.71 15.14
CA TRP A 484 20.37 -16.45 16.39
C TRP A 484 19.79 -17.86 16.11
N ASP A 485 18.97 -18.01 15.07
CA ASP A 485 18.36 -19.30 14.73
C ASP A 485 19.37 -20.30 14.14
N ALA A 486 20.52 -19.85 13.63
CA ALA A 486 21.54 -20.71 13.04
C ALA A 486 22.48 -21.36 14.07
N GLN A 487 22.37 -21.02 15.36
CA GLN A 487 23.21 -21.59 16.42
C GLN A 487 22.54 -22.74 17.19
N ASP A 488 21.25 -23.01 16.94
CA ASP A 488 20.47 -24.04 17.61
C ASP A 488 20.06 -25.23 16.69
N ASP A 489 20.52 -25.24 15.43
CA ASP A 489 20.51 -26.39 14.49
C ASP A 489 21.90 -27.07 14.43
#